data_AF-A0A0R1ZFV8-F1
#
_entry.id   AF-A0A0R1ZFV8-F1
#
_cell.length_a   1.000
_cell.length_b   1.000
_cell.length_c   1.000
_cell.angle_alpha   90.00
_cell.angle_beta   90.00
_cell.angle_gamma   90.00
#
_symmetry.space_group_name_H-M   'P 1'
#
loop_
_entity.id
_entity.type
_entity.pdbx_description
1 polymer ?
#
loop_
_entity_poly.entity_id
_entity_poly.type
_entity_poly.pdbx_seq_one_letter_code
_entity_poly.pdbx_strand_id
1 'polypeptide(L)' 'MSEDVFFNPGQSISSDFDYNKAYVAAQIYHEKVKKPVLVVKEEKDKPYIVFNEEAAIEEEKQEKLKNAKQYKVVERIDD' A
#
# COMPACT_ATOMS: atom_id res chain seq x y z
N MET A 1 3.46 7.59 15.15
CA MET A 1 4.03 6.24 15.04
C MET A 1 4.15 5.94 13.55
N SER A 2 5.34 5.62 13.04
CA SER A 2 5.52 5.25 11.63
C SER A 2 5.44 3.73 11.54
N GLU A 3 4.39 3.21 10.91
CA GLU A 3 4.24 1.78 10.72
C GLU A 3 4.99 1.39 9.44
N ASP A 4 5.94 0.47 9.58
CA ASP A 4 6.66 -0.15 8.48
C ASP A 4 5.92 -1.42 8.07
N VAL A 5 5.62 -1.54 6.78
CA VAL A 5 4.79 -2.59 6.19
C VAL A 5 5.54 -3.21 5.02
N PHE A 6 5.40 -4.53 4.86
CA PHE A 6 6.08 -5.27 3.80
C PHE A 6 5.08 -5.62 2.71
N PHE A 7 5.38 -5.22 1.49
CA PHE A 7 4.54 -5.49 0.32
C PHE A 7 5.34 -6.01 -0.85
N ASN A 8 4.71 -6.82 -1.69
CA ASN A 8 5.27 -7.13 -2.99
C ASN A 8 4.84 -6.08 -4.03
N PRO A 9 5.76 -5.38 -4.71
CA PRO A 9 5.38 -4.42 -5.75
C PRO A 9 4.58 -5.03 -6.91
N GLY A 10 4.57 -6.34 -7.08
CA GLY A 10 3.71 -7.02 -8.06
C GLY A 10 2.21 -6.98 -7.73
N GLN A 11 1.85 -6.71 -6.47
CA GLN A 11 0.46 -6.61 -5.99
C GLN A 11 -0.01 -5.14 -5.81
N SER A 12 0.79 -4.16 -6.26
CA SER A 12 0.40 -2.76 -6.16
C SER A 12 -0.82 -2.46 -7.03
N ILE A 13 -1.81 -1.76 -6.45
CA ILE A 13 -3.02 -1.32 -7.15
C ILE A 13 -2.72 -0.11 -8.03
N SER A 14 -1.95 0.85 -7.50
CA SER A 14 -1.49 2.03 -8.24
C SER A 14 -0.13 2.48 -7.72
N SER A 15 0.62 3.21 -8.56
CA SER A 15 1.88 3.85 -8.20
C SER A 15 1.95 5.21 -8.88
N ASP A 16 1.99 6.28 -8.08
CA ASP A 16 1.95 7.65 -8.55
C ASP A 16 2.89 8.54 -7.74
N PHE A 17 3.58 9.48 -8.40
CA PHE A 17 4.43 10.46 -7.69
C PHE A 17 3.62 11.54 -6.95
N ASP A 18 2.36 11.75 -7.36
CA ASP A 18 1.46 12.72 -6.75
C ASP A 18 0.62 12.03 -5.66
N TYR A 19 0.73 12.54 -4.43
CA TYR A 19 -0.03 12.05 -3.28
C TYR A 19 -1.53 12.07 -3.55
N ASN A 20 -2.05 13.16 -4.12
CA ASN A 20 -3.49 13.31 -4.35
C ASN A 20 -4.00 12.27 -5.34
N LYS A 21 -3.20 11.94 -6.36
CA LYS A 21 -3.57 10.90 -7.33
C LYS A 21 -3.60 9.52 -6.69
N ALA A 22 -2.55 9.19 -5.91
CA ALA A 22 -2.50 7.93 -5.18
C ALA A 22 -3.67 7.81 -4.18
N TYR A 23 -3.98 8.88 -3.46
CA TYR A 23 -5.09 8.93 -2.51
C TYR A 23 -6.45 8.74 -3.20
N VAL A 24 -6.71 9.46 -4.28
CA VAL A 24 -7.96 9.31 -5.06
C VAL A 24 -8.08 7.91 -5.64
N ALA A 25 -6.99 7.33 -6.16
CA ALA A 25 -6.99 5.95 -6.64
C ALA A 25 -7.30 4.95 -5.51
N ALA A 26 -6.73 5.17 -4.32
CA ALA A 26 -6.99 4.37 -3.13
C ALA A 26 -8.46 4.46 -2.69
N GLN A 27 -9.04 5.66 -2.66
CA GLN A 27 -10.46 5.86 -2.35
C GLN A 27 -11.36 5.16 -3.38
N ILE A 28 -11.09 5.31 -4.67
CA ILE A 28 -11.89 4.68 -5.73
C ILE A 28 -11.83 3.15 -5.60
N TYR A 29 -10.67 2.58 -5.27
CA TYR A 29 -10.53 1.15 -5.05
C TYR A 29 -11.29 0.70 -3.78
N HIS A 30 -11.14 1.44 -2.68
CA HIS A 30 -11.87 1.20 -1.44
C HIS A 30 -13.39 1.22 -1.68
N GLU A 31 -13.93 2.22 -2.39
CA GLU A 31 -15.36 2.29 -2.70
C GLU A 31 -15.84 1.12 -3.57
N LYS A 32 -15.01 0.67 -4.52
CA LYS A 32 -15.35 -0.44 -5.43
C LYS A 32 -15.34 -1.79 -4.74
N VAL A 33 -14.36 -2.06 -3.91
CA VAL A 33 -14.12 -3.39 -3.33
C VAL A 33 -14.55 -3.47 -1.87
N LYS A 34 -14.79 -2.32 -1.21
CA LYS A 34 -15.10 -2.16 0.22
C LYS A 34 -14.09 -2.87 1.12
N LYS A 35 -12.82 -2.74 0.74
CA LYS A 35 -11.69 -3.34 1.45
C LYS A 35 -10.74 -2.26 1.93
N PRO A 36 -10.08 -2.45 3.07
CA PRO A 36 -9.07 -1.51 3.55
C PRO A 36 -7.92 -1.34 2.55
N VAL A 37 -7.52 -0.08 2.36
CA VAL A 37 -6.47 0.30 1.43
C VAL A 37 -5.41 1.12 2.15
N LEU A 38 -4.16 0.87 1.82
CA LEU A 38 -2.99 1.51 2.39
C LEU A 38 -2.25 2.28 1.31
N VAL A 39 -1.98 3.56 1.58
CA VAL A 39 -1.08 4.38 0.77
C VAL A 39 0.27 4.38 1.46
N VAL A 40 1.28 3.86 0.77
CA VAL A 40 2.62 3.68 1.32
C VAL A 40 3.67 4.34 0.44
N LYS A 41 4.85 4.56 1.01
CA LYS A 41 6.01 5.13 0.32
C LYS A 41 7.29 4.43 0.76
N GLU A 42 8.09 3.94 -0.19
CA GLU A 42 9.38 3.28 0.11
C GLU A 42 10.38 4.27 0.74
N GLU A 43 10.69 5.35 0.01
CA GLU A 43 11.74 6.32 0.38
C GLU A 43 11.35 7.73 -0.05
N LYS A 44 12.07 8.75 0.45
CA LYS A 44 11.70 10.17 0.32
C LYS A 44 11.51 10.68 -1.12
N ASP A 45 12.01 9.99 -2.13
CA ASP A 45 11.93 10.39 -3.55
C ASP A 45 11.17 9.40 -4.46
N LYS A 46 10.58 8.36 -3.86
CA LYS A 46 9.84 7.32 -4.58
C LYS A 46 8.34 7.67 -4.69
N PRO A 47 7.63 7.12 -5.69
CA PRO A 47 6.19 7.30 -5.83
C PRO A 47 5.44 6.75 -4.62
N TYR A 48 4.26 7.30 -4.38
CA TYR A 48 3.26 6.74 -3.49
C TYR A 48 2.63 5.53 -4.16
N ILE A 49 2.55 4.44 -3.41
CA ILE A 49 2.06 3.17 -3.91
C ILE A 49 0.84 2.79 -3.07
N VAL A 50 -0.19 2.31 -3.75
CA VAL A 50 -1.46 1.92 -3.15
C VAL A 50 -1.51 0.40 -3.08
N PHE A 51 -1.76 -0.12 -1.88
CA PHE A 51 -1.89 -1.55 -1.61
C PHE A 51 -3.19 -1.85 -0.87
N ASN A 52 -3.66 -3.09 -0.97
CA ASN A 52 -4.75 -3.59 -0.14
C ASN A 52 -4.19 -4.09 1.19
N GLU A 53 -4.84 -3.78 2.31
CA GLU A 53 -4.41 -4.28 3.63
C GLU A 53 -4.58 -5.80 3.75
N GLU A 54 -5.60 -6.40 3.14
CA GLU A 54 -5.74 -7.86 3.12
C GLU A 54 -4.56 -8.54 2.41
N ALA A 55 -4.05 -7.91 1.33
CA ALA A 55 -2.84 -8.38 0.67
C ALA A 55 -1.63 -8.28 1.61
N ALA A 56 -1.54 -7.25 2.46
CA ALA A 56 -0.50 -7.13 3.48
C ALA A 56 -0.54 -8.29 4.47
N ILE A 57 -1.73 -8.65 4.95
CA ILE A 57 -1.93 -9.70 5.96
C ILE A 57 -1.68 -11.08 5.35
N GLU A 58 -2.13 -11.32 4.12
CA GLU A 58 -1.86 -12.56 3.39
C GLU A 58 -0.37 -12.69 3.05
N GLU A 59 0.30 -11.61 2.66
CA GLU A 59 1.74 -11.58 2.37
C GLU A 59 2.61 -11.67 3.63
N GLU A 60 2.25 -11.03 4.75
CA GLU A 60 2.96 -11.22 6.03
C GLU A 60 2.91 -12.70 6.47
N LYS A 61 1.78 -13.36 6.19
CA LYS A 61 1.58 -14.79 6.48
C LYS A 61 2.31 -15.71 5.49
N GLN A 62 2.51 -15.28 4.24
CA GLN A 62 3.15 -16.05 3.16
C GLN A 62 4.67 -15.79 3.04
N GLU A 63 5.14 -14.58 3.32
CA GLU A 63 6.49 -14.11 3.00
C GLU A 63 7.36 -13.86 4.24
N LYS A 64 7.78 -14.99 4.82
CA LYS A 64 9.21 -15.25 5.14
C LYS A 64 10.08 -15.36 3.86
N LEU A 65 9.69 -14.71 2.77
CA LEU A 65 10.21 -14.91 1.43
C LEU A 65 11.04 -13.68 1.06
N LYS A 66 12.19 -13.92 0.46
CA LYS A 66 13.40 -13.09 0.48
C LYS A 66 13.32 -11.72 -0.23
N ASN A 67 12.15 -11.29 -0.70
CA ASN A 67 11.98 -10.17 -1.63
C ASN A 67 10.91 -9.13 -1.23
N ALA A 68 10.23 -9.28 -0.09
CA ALA A 68 9.25 -8.28 0.35
C ALA A 68 9.94 -6.94 0.65
N LYS A 69 9.53 -5.89 -0.06
CA LYS A 69 10.09 -4.55 0.11
C LYS A 69 9.42 -3.89 1.31
N GLN A 70 10.22 -3.15 2.07
CA GLN A 70 9.73 -2.34 3.18
C GLN A 70 9.20 -1.01 2.66
N TYR A 71 7.97 -0.67 3.06
CA TYR A 71 7.33 0.60 2.78
C TYR A 71 6.88 1.25 4.08
N LYS A 72 6.77 2.57 4.08
CA LYS A 72 6.18 3.34 5.18
C LYS A 72 4.76 3.70 4.87
N VAL A 73 3.85 3.39 5.79
CA VAL A 73 2.46 3.82 5.66
C VAL A 73 2.39 5.34 5.80
N VAL A 74 1.79 5.97 4.79
CA VAL A 74 1.49 7.40 4.77
C VAL A 74 0.04 7.63 5.20
N GLU A 75 -0.89 6.84 4.66
CA GLU A 75 -2.33 6.96 4.93
C GLU A 75 -2.99 5.58 4.90
N ARG A 76 -4.04 5.39 5.72
CA ARG A 76 -4.92 4.23 5.68
C ARG A 76 -6.35 4.66 5.39
N ILE A 77 -7.06 3.87 4.59
CA ILE A 77 -8.46 4.07 4.25
C ILE A 77 -9.20 2.78 4.64
N ASP A 78 -9.92 2.80 5.76
CA ASP A 78 -10.58 1.62 6.37
C ASP A 78 -12.09 1.82 6.68
N ASP A 79 -12.66 3.00 6.42
CA ASP A 79 -14.01 3.48 6.85
C ASP A 79 -14.07 4.01 8.30
#